data_AF-A0AAD6XHS0-F1
#
_entry.id   AF-A0AAD6XHS0-F1
#
_cell.length_a   1.000
_cell.length_b   1.000
_cell.length_c   1.000
_cell.angle_alpha   90.00
_cell.angle_beta   90.00
_cell.angle_gamma   90.00
#
_symmetry.space_group_name_H-M   'P 1'
#
loop_
_entity.id
_entity.type
_entity.pdbx_description
1 polymer ?
#
loop_
_entity_poly.entity_id
_entity_poly.type
_entity_poly.pdbx_seq_one_letter_code
_entity_poly.pdbx_strand_id
1 'polypeptide(L)'
;MPLAPSTDDRMDELAELLQAFSLPDPPSPTIGRRLRCDNPPPTSSPLLPQTPTRRGRLYYFDSPEKSGRTSNWSEAAAQTQGVHDAHVRRLMPKKKPRRKKGGYAVFYGRKPGFYKLWEVVDPLVTGVSCALYQGYKDLASAQAAFEYAKSKSWTRVCTSRPSSPFPAVPSSAAPIPQVPNAAGLVEPRNPLHGHAEDDWSPDSSWYVVYAGIHPGVYQSSLECGLNTVGLSCAAFDSARSKQDAIEMYQSALERNEVKVLQHPYS
;
A
#
# COMPACT_ATOMS: atom_id res chain seq x y z
N MET A 1 -51.24 33.30 -4.88
CA MET A 1 -50.34 32.33 -4.22
C MET A 1 -50.36 31.04 -5.02
N PRO A 2 -49.29 30.71 -5.76
CA PRO A 2 -49.24 29.48 -6.55
C PRO A 2 -48.87 28.29 -5.65
N LEU A 3 -49.64 27.21 -5.77
CA LEU A 3 -49.45 25.94 -5.07
C LEU A 3 -48.24 25.20 -5.65
N ALA A 4 -47.35 24.73 -4.77
CA ALA A 4 -46.19 23.93 -5.15
C ALA A 4 -46.60 22.54 -5.65
N PRO A 5 -45.96 21.99 -6.70
CA PRO A 5 -46.27 20.67 -7.23
C PRO A 5 -45.84 19.55 -6.27
N SER A 6 -46.69 18.53 -6.19
CA SER A 6 -46.56 17.34 -5.34
C SER A 6 -45.35 16.49 -5.74
N THR A 7 -44.63 15.98 -4.75
CA THR A 7 -43.36 15.25 -4.88
C THR A 7 -43.48 13.81 -5.37
N ASP A 8 -44.70 13.27 -5.51
CA ASP A 8 -44.91 11.86 -5.82
C ASP A 8 -44.72 11.48 -7.30
N ASP A 9 -44.82 12.41 -8.25
CA ASP A 9 -44.71 12.09 -9.69
C ASP A 9 -43.27 11.87 -10.19
N ARG A 10 -42.23 12.02 -9.35
CA ARG A 10 -40.81 11.91 -9.76
C ARG A 10 -40.21 10.51 -9.69
N MET A 11 -40.93 9.52 -9.15
CA MET A 11 -40.36 8.18 -8.97
C MET A 11 -40.65 7.23 -10.14
N ASP A 12 -41.69 7.49 -10.94
CA ASP A 12 -42.02 6.63 -12.09
C ASP A 12 -41.12 6.89 -13.32
N GLU A 13 -40.56 8.09 -13.47
CA GLU A 13 -39.68 8.43 -14.60
C GLU A 13 -38.28 7.76 -14.53
N LEU A 14 -37.85 7.32 -13.33
CA LEU A 14 -36.57 6.63 -13.16
C LEU A 14 -36.64 5.12 -13.45
N ALA A 15 -37.83 4.52 -13.48
CA ALA A 15 -38.00 3.11 -13.82
C ALA A 15 -37.86 2.86 -15.33
N GLU A 16 -38.23 3.84 -16.16
CA GLU A 16 -38.18 3.71 -17.62
C GLU A 16 -36.75 3.83 -18.18
N LEU A 17 -35.86 4.57 -17.51
CA LEU A 17 -34.45 4.72 -17.93
C LEU A 17 -33.58 3.47 -17.67
N LEU A 18 -34.04 2.52 -16.85
CA LEU A 18 -33.29 1.29 -16.56
C LEU A 18 -33.56 0.15 -17.54
N GLN A 19 -34.55 0.27 -18.44
CA GLN A 19 -34.84 -0.76 -19.46
C GLN A 19 -34.07 -0.61 -20.78
N ALA A 20 -33.29 0.45 -20.97
CA ALA A 20 -32.58 0.70 -22.24
C ALA A 20 -31.12 0.18 -22.32
N PHE A 21 -30.58 -0.43 -21.25
CA PHE A 21 -29.19 -0.93 -21.24
C PHE A 21 -29.10 -2.45 -21.35
N SER A 22 -29.55 -3.02 -22.49
CA SER A 22 -29.11 -4.35 -22.91
C SER A 22 -27.74 -4.23 -23.57
N LEU A 23 -26.68 -4.55 -22.82
CA LEU A 23 -25.32 -4.69 -23.35
C LEU A 23 -25.23 -5.94 -24.26
N PRO A 24 -24.53 -5.85 -25.41
CA PRO A 24 -24.27 -7.01 -26.25
C PRO A 24 -23.33 -7.99 -25.55
N ASP A 25 -23.57 -9.29 -25.77
CA ASP A 25 -22.76 -10.38 -25.20
C ASP A 25 -21.28 -10.28 -25.62
N PRO A 26 -20.34 -10.53 -24.68
CA PRO A 26 -18.92 -10.54 -25.00
C PRO A 26 -18.57 -11.75 -25.89
N PRO A 27 -17.64 -11.60 -26.85
CA PRO A 27 -17.21 -12.69 -27.71
C PRO A 27 -16.50 -13.78 -26.91
N SER A 28 -16.85 -15.03 -27.20
CA SER A 28 -16.28 -16.22 -26.58
C SER A 28 -14.76 -16.34 -26.82
N PRO A 29 -13.97 -16.74 -25.79
CA PRO A 29 -12.54 -16.91 -25.96
C PRO A 29 -12.22 -18.16 -26.79
N THR A 30 -11.59 -17.94 -27.95
CA THR A 30 -11.01 -18.98 -28.79
C THR A 30 -9.87 -19.67 -28.05
N ILE A 31 -10.13 -20.90 -27.59
CA ILE A 31 -9.14 -21.77 -26.94
C ILE A 31 -8.14 -22.25 -28.01
N GLY A 32 -6.94 -21.66 -27.99
CA GLY A 32 -5.79 -22.08 -28.78
C GLY A 32 -5.29 -23.45 -28.34
N ARG A 33 -5.44 -24.43 -29.23
CA ARG A 33 -4.98 -25.81 -29.13
C ARG A 33 -3.44 -25.86 -29.03
N ARG A 34 -2.91 -26.14 -27.83
CA ARG A 34 -1.47 -26.37 -27.63
C ARG A 34 -1.03 -27.69 -28.26
N LEU A 35 0.07 -27.62 -29.00
CA LEU A 35 0.81 -28.74 -29.58
C LEU A 35 1.28 -29.70 -28.48
N ARG A 36 1.07 -30.99 -28.70
CA ARG A 36 1.61 -32.09 -27.89
C ARG A 36 3.10 -32.20 -28.17
N CYS A 37 3.91 -32.17 -27.12
CA CYS A 37 5.28 -32.69 -27.15
C CYS A 37 5.27 -34.01 -26.39
N ASP A 38 5.51 -35.10 -27.09
CA ASP A 38 5.78 -36.42 -26.52
C ASP A 38 7.12 -36.37 -25.78
N ASN A 39 7.10 -36.51 -24.45
CA ASN A 39 8.29 -36.71 -23.62
C ASN A 39 8.22 -38.09 -22.96
N PRO A 40 9.34 -38.85 -22.92
CA PRO A 40 9.40 -40.17 -22.29
C PRO A 40 9.28 -40.10 -20.76
N PRO A 41 8.93 -41.22 -20.09
CA PRO A 41 8.70 -41.25 -18.65
C PRO A 41 10.01 -41.07 -17.85
N PRO A 42 10.06 -40.17 -16.86
CA PRO A 42 11.18 -40.11 -15.93
C PRO A 42 11.09 -41.24 -14.90
N THR A 43 12.15 -42.04 -14.84
CA THR A 43 12.43 -42.97 -13.74
C THR A 43 12.38 -42.22 -12.40
N SER A 44 11.38 -42.54 -11.61
CA SER A 44 11.02 -41.83 -10.38
C SER A 44 11.87 -42.31 -9.20
N SER A 45 12.96 -41.61 -8.92
CA SER A 45 13.46 -41.51 -7.54
C SER A 45 12.62 -40.44 -6.83
N PRO A 46 12.07 -40.69 -5.62
CA PRO A 46 11.27 -39.70 -4.90
C PRO A 46 12.20 -38.59 -4.40
N LEU A 47 12.43 -37.58 -5.25
CA LEU A 47 13.02 -36.32 -4.85
C LEU A 47 12.03 -35.67 -3.88
N LEU A 48 12.38 -35.71 -2.59
CA LEU A 48 11.70 -34.95 -1.56
C LEU A 48 11.59 -33.50 -2.05
N PRO A 49 10.37 -32.94 -2.19
CA PRO A 49 10.20 -31.58 -2.67
C PRO A 49 10.87 -30.64 -1.65
N GLN A 50 11.98 -30.02 -2.04
CA GLN A 50 12.58 -28.92 -1.31
C GLN A 50 11.65 -27.70 -1.46
N THR A 51 10.60 -27.65 -0.65
CA THR A 51 9.75 -26.47 -0.60
C THR A 51 10.58 -25.34 0.01
N PRO A 52 10.73 -24.18 -0.66
CA PRO A 52 11.47 -23.06 -0.11
C PRO A 52 10.86 -22.66 1.23
N THR A 53 11.70 -22.66 2.26
CA THR A 53 11.34 -22.34 3.63
C THR A 53 10.87 -20.88 3.70
N ARG A 54 9.58 -20.63 3.47
CA ARG A 54 8.99 -19.31 3.72
C ARG A 54 9.17 -19.01 5.20
N ARG A 55 10.06 -18.07 5.53
CA ARG A 55 10.34 -17.61 6.90
C ARG A 55 9.03 -17.33 7.64
N GLY A 56 8.92 -17.85 8.87
CA GLY A 56 7.83 -17.51 9.79
C GLY A 56 6.64 -18.48 9.84
N ARG A 57 6.70 -19.66 9.19
CA ARG A 57 5.70 -20.71 9.44
C ARG A 57 6.16 -21.55 10.63
N LEU A 58 5.31 -21.68 11.65
CA LEU A 58 5.52 -22.55 12.79
C LEU A 58 4.46 -23.65 12.73
N TYR A 59 4.87 -24.89 12.93
CA TYR A 59 4.01 -26.06 12.95
C TYR A 59 4.06 -26.66 14.35
N TYR A 60 2.91 -27.08 14.86
CA TYR A 60 2.80 -27.91 16.05
C TYR A 60 2.45 -29.31 15.60
N PHE A 61 3.20 -30.28 16.07
CA PHE A 61 2.91 -31.69 15.86
C PHE A 61 2.63 -32.34 17.21
N ASP A 62 1.75 -33.33 17.20
CA ASP A 62 1.33 -34.07 18.38
C ASP A 62 1.22 -35.54 17.97
N SER A 63 2.00 -36.39 18.62
CA SER A 63 1.98 -37.85 18.48
C SER A 63 2.04 -38.49 19.86
N PRO A 64 1.62 -39.75 20.03
CA PRO A 64 1.62 -40.45 21.32
C PRO A 64 3.00 -40.46 22.00
N GLU A 65 4.08 -40.48 21.22
CA GLU A 65 5.45 -40.50 21.73
C GLU A 65 6.02 -39.10 21.94
N LYS A 66 5.62 -38.12 21.13
CA LYS A 66 6.24 -36.79 21.11
C LYS A 66 5.30 -35.71 20.61
N SER A 67 5.23 -34.62 21.35
CA SER A 67 4.64 -33.37 20.88
C SER A 67 5.67 -32.25 20.87
N GLY A 68 5.53 -31.30 19.94
CA GLY A 68 6.54 -30.28 19.76
C GLY A 68 6.18 -29.19 18.74
N ARG A 69 7.12 -28.26 18.55
CA ARG A 69 7.01 -27.18 17.57
C ARG A 69 8.23 -27.18 16.66
N THR A 70 8.02 -27.01 15.37
CA THR A 70 9.11 -26.86 14.39
C THR A 70 8.74 -25.80 13.34
N SER A 71 9.74 -25.11 12.79
CA SER A 71 9.57 -24.22 11.63
C SER A 71 9.57 -24.97 10.30
N ASN A 72 9.87 -26.27 10.30
CA ASN A 72 9.98 -27.09 9.10
C ASN A 72 8.79 -28.06 8.99
N TRP A 73 8.03 -27.96 7.88
CA TRP A 73 6.91 -28.86 7.62
C TRP A 73 7.37 -30.31 7.50
N SER A 74 8.48 -30.56 6.82
CA SER A 74 8.96 -31.92 6.56
C SER A 74 9.34 -32.63 7.85
N GLU A 75 9.90 -31.91 8.81
CA GLU A 75 10.22 -32.45 10.14
C GLU A 75 8.93 -32.78 10.91
N ALA A 76 7.95 -31.87 10.93
CA ALA A 76 6.66 -32.13 11.57
C ALA A 76 5.92 -33.32 10.94
N ALA A 77 5.98 -33.45 9.62
CA ALA A 77 5.40 -34.56 8.88
C ALA A 77 6.12 -35.88 9.20
N ALA A 78 7.45 -35.90 9.24
CA ALA A 78 8.21 -37.10 9.59
C ALA A 78 7.89 -37.63 10.99
N GLN A 79 7.56 -36.75 11.94
CA GLN A 79 7.19 -37.12 13.31
C GLN A 79 5.75 -37.67 13.45
N THR A 80 4.92 -37.53 12.41
CA THR A 80 3.49 -37.87 12.46
C THR A 80 3.05 -38.87 11.39
N GLN A 81 3.84 -39.04 10.33
CA GLN A 81 3.52 -39.95 9.24
C GLN A 81 3.54 -41.41 9.71
N GLY A 82 2.41 -42.11 9.54
CA GLY A 82 2.27 -43.53 9.88
C GLY A 82 1.98 -43.82 11.35
N VAL A 83 1.85 -42.79 12.20
CA VAL A 83 1.54 -42.95 13.63
C VAL A 83 0.04 -42.74 13.84
N HIS A 84 -0.62 -43.71 14.49
CA HIS A 84 -2.05 -43.62 14.80
C HIS A 84 -2.32 -42.44 15.75
N ASP A 85 -3.37 -41.66 15.46
CA ASP A 85 -3.75 -40.43 16.18
C ASP A 85 -2.75 -39.26 16.17
N ALA A 86 -1.69 -39.34 15.36
CA ALA A 86 -0.76 -38.23 15.21
C ALA A 86 -1.32 -37.14 14.28
N HIS A 87 -1.13 -35.87 14.66
CA HIS A 87 -1.61 -34.75 13.87
C HIS A 87 -0.63 -33.59 13.82
N VAL A 88 -0.61 -32.87 12.69
CA VAL A 88 0.16 -31.63 12.51
C VAL A 88 -0.80 -30.50 12.23
N ARG A 89 -0.66 -29.41 12.98
CA ARG A 89 -1.38 -28.15 12.72
C ARG A 89 -0.41 -27.01 12.52
N ARG A 90 -0.71 -26.18 11.53
CA ARG A 90 0.00 -24.93 11.32
C ARG A 90 -0.40 -23.94 12.42
N LEU A 91 0.58 -23.49 13.21
CA LEU A 91 0.38 -22.40 14.15
C LEU A 91 0.35 -21.10 13.35
N MET A 92 -0.83 -20.50 13.26
CA MET A 92 -0.94 -19.13 12.80
C MET A 92 -0.39 -18.23 13.92
N PRO A 93 0.52 -17.30 13.64
CA PRO A 93 0.89 -16.30 14.64
C PRO A 93 -0.39 -15.62 15.11
N LYS A 94 -0.63 -15.62 16.43
CA LYS A 94 -1.77 -14.92 17.01
C LYS A 94 -1.68 -13.47 16.52
N LYS A 95 -2.71 -13.01 15.78
CA LYS A 95 -2.78 -11.61 15.35
C LYS A 95 -2.71 -10.78 16.63
N LYS A 96 -1.61 -10.04 16.82
CA LYS A 96 -1.51 -9.10 17.95
C LYS A 96 -2.74 -8.20 17.88
N PRO A 97 -3.46 -7.97 19.00
CA PRO A 97 -4.60 -7.07 18.98
C PRO A 97 -4.13 -5.73 18.43
N ARG A 98 -4.85 -5.21 17.43
CA ARG A 98 -4.52 -3.89 16.86
C ARG A 98 -4.68 -2.88 17.98
N ARG A 99 -3.58 -2.19 18.33
CA ARG A 99 -3.63 -1.07 19.28
C ARG A 99 -4.67 -0.07 18.77
N LYS A 100 -5.64 0.29 19.62
CA LYS A 100 -6.61 1.34 19.30
C LYS A 100 -5.83 2.62 19.00
N LYS A 101 -6.20 3.29 17.91
CA LYS A 101 -5.62 4.58 17.53
C LYS A 101 -6.42 5.69 18.23
N GLY A 102 -5.76 6.66 18.82
CA GLY A 102 -6.41 7.79 19.50
C GLY A 102 -6.57 9.04 18.62
N GLY A 103 -6.00 9.04 17.42
CA GLY A 103 -6.20 10.08 16.42
C GLY A 103 -5.79 9.62 15.03
N TYR A 104 -6.29 10.32 14.02
CA TYR A 104 -6.04 10.06 12.60
C TYR A 104 -5.68 11.37 11.91
N ALA A 105 -4.66 11.37 11.07
CA ALA A 105 -4.36 12.49 10.17
C ALA A 105 -4.65 12.04 8.73
N VAL A 106 -5.48 12.80 8.03
CA VAL A 106 -5.81 12.63 6.61
C VAL A 106 -5.05 13.69 5.84
N PHE A 107 -4.05 13.28 5.08
CA PHE A 107 -3.21 14.17 4.28
C PHE A 107 -3.83 14.38 2.90
N TYR A 108 -4.25 13.26 2.27
CA TYR A 108 -4.99 13.22 1.01
C TYR A 108 -6.36 12.57 1.23
N GLY A 109 -7.42 13.26 0.82
CA GLY A 109 -8.80 12.80 0.99
C GLY A 109 -9.81 13.88 0.63
N ARG A 110 -11.11 13.61 0.79
CA ARG A 110 -12.17 14.60 0.51
C ARG A 110 -12.05 15.85 1.37
N LYS A 111 -11.60 15.68 2.62
CA LYS A 111 -11.37 16.76 3.58
C LYS A 111 -10.13 16.45 4.40
N PRO A 112 -8.93 16.89 3.96
CA PRO A 112 -7.72 16.78 4.73
C PRO A 112 -7.86 17.47 6.08
N GLY A 113 -7.27 16.87 7.11
CA GLY A 113 -7.38 17.33 8.48
C GLY A 113 -6.96 16.23 9.44
N PHE A 114 -7.15 16.47 10.74
CA PHE A 114 -6.98 15.47 11.77
C PHE A 114 -8.30 15.22 12.48
N TYR A 115 -8.52 13.97 12.88
CA TYR A 115 -9.80 13.48 13.39
C TYR A 115 -9.59 12.52 14.55
N LYS A 116 -10.51 12.51 15.52
CA LYS A 116 -10.43 11.64 16.71
C LYS A 116 -10.97 10.22 16.43
N LEU A 117 -11.97 10.11 15.58
CA LEU A 117 -12.76 8.89 15.37
C LEU A 117 -12.60 8.39 13.94
N TRP A 118 -12.49 7.07 13.76
CA TRP A 118 -12.36 6.45 12.44
C TRP A 118 -13.64 6.59 11.62
N GLU A 119 -14.80 6.59 12.29
CA GLU A 119 -16.13 6.71 11.68
C GLU A 119 -16.28 8.03 10.92
N VAL A 120 -15.53 9.06 11.31
CA VAL A 120 -15.48 10.35 10.59
C VAL A 120 -14.49 10.30 9.43
N VAL A 121 -13.40 9.55 9.55
CA VAL A 121 -12.33 9.46 8.54
C VAL A 121 -12.72 8.57 7.38
N ASP A 122 -13.36 7.43 7.66
CA ASP A 122 -13.73 6.42 6.68
C ASP A 122 -14.44 7.01 5.43
N PRO A 123 -15.53 7.80 5.56
CA PRO A 123 -16.17 8.39 4.39
C PRO A 123 -15.31 9.44 3.64
N LEU A 124 -14.25 9.95 4.26
CA LEU A 124 -13.33 10.93 3.65
C LEU A 124 -12.22 10.28 2.81
N VAL A 125 -11.91 9.02 3.08
CA VAL A 125 -10.83 8.27 2.42
C VAL A 125 -11.36 7.13 1.55
N THR A 126 -12.49 6.54 1.92
CA THR A 126 -13.10 5.42 1.19
C THR A 126 -13.65 5.88 -0.16
N GLY A 127 -13.26 5.16 -1.21
CA GLY A 127 -13.61 5.47 -2.60
C GLY A 127 -12.86 6.66 -3.20
N VAL A 128 -11.88 7.24 -2.49
CA VAL A 128 -11.04 8.32 -3.00
C VAL A 128 -9.75 7.73 -3.55
N SER A 129 -9.53 7.86 -4.86
CA SER A 129 -8.25 7.51 -5.47
C SER A 129 -7.15 8.35 -4.83
N CYS A 130 -6.10 7.68 -4.34
CA CYS A 130 -4.92 8.33 -3.75
C CYS A 130 -5.15 8.91 -2.36
N ALA A 131 -6.20 8.47 -1.64
CA ALA A 131 -6.34 8.82 -0.23
C ALA A 131 -5.15 8.29 0.59
N LEU A 132 -4.61 9.16 1.43
CA LEU A 132 -3.44 8.87 2.25
C LEU A 132 -3.68 9.44 3.65
N TYR A 133 -3.70 8.55 4.62
CA TYR A 133 -3.99 8.84 6.02
C TYR A 133 -3.12 7.97 6.91
N GLN A 134 -2.90 8.41 8.14
CA GLN A 134 -2.14 7.68 9.14
C GLN A 134 -2.83 7.74 10.51
N GLY A 135 -2.90 6.61 11.20
CA GLY A 135 -3.43 6.50 12.56
C GLY A 135 -2.35 6.64 13.62
N TYR A 136 -2.53 7.58 14.55
CA TYR A 136 -1.61 7.90 15.65
C TYR A 136 -2.14 7.40 17.00
N LYS A 137 -1.25 7.37 17.99
CA LYS A 137 -1.61 6.97 19.37
C LYS A 137 -2.55 7.99 20.01
N ASP A 138 -2.27 9.28 19.82
CA ASP A 138 -2.98 10.39 20.43
C ASP A 138 -3.39 11.44 19.38
N LEU A 139 -4.42 12.23 19.69
CA LEU A 139 -4.92 13.29 18.80
C LEU A 139 -3.87 14.39 18.57
N ALA A 140 -3.12 14.76 19.61
CA ALA A 140 -2.08 15.78 19.52
C ALA A 140 -0.97 15.39 18.53
N SER A 141 -0.56 14.12 18.50
CA SER A 141 0.41 13.63 17.50
C SER A 141 -0.15 13.66 16.08
N ALA A 142 -1.44 13.32 15.90
CA ALA A 142 -2.10 13.43 14.60
C ALA A 142 -2.17 14.89 14.11
N GLN A 143 -2.46 15.82 15.02
CA GLN A 143 -2.46 17.26 14.72
C GLN A 143 -1.07 17.76 14.31
N ALA A 144 -0.03 17.46 15.10
CA ALA A 144 1.35 17.86 14.80
C ALA A 144 1.83 17.30 13.45
N ALA A 145 1.50 16.04 13.16
CA ALA A 145 1.80 15.41 11.88
C ALA A 145 1.10 16.12 10.71
N PHE A 146 -0.18 16.47 10.88
CA PHE A 146 -0.94 17.19 9.85
C PHE A 146 -0.41 18.61 9.63
N GLU A 147 -0.09 19.36 10.69
CA GLU A 147 0.49 20.70 10.61
C GLU A 147 1.86 20.68 9.91
N TYR A 148 2.70 19.69 10.21
CA TYR A 148 3.97 19.49 9.53
C TYR A 148 3.79 19.19 8.03
N ALA A 149 2.88 18.28 7.68
CA ALA A 149 2.57 18.02 6.27
C ALA A 149 2.01 19.27 5.58
N LYS A 150 1.19 20.06 6.26
CA LYS A 150 0.63 21.30 5.74
C LYS A 150 1.71 22.35 5.46
N SER A 151 2.71 22.49 6.34
CA SER A 151 3.82 23.44 6.14
C SER A 151 4.73 23.06 4.96
N LYS A 152 4.81 21.77 4.64
CA LYS A 152 5.52 21.24 3.46
C LYS A 152 4.63 21.17 2.20
N SER A 153 3.39 21.67 2.26
CA SER A 153 2.40 21.56 1.16
C SER A 153 2.07 20.12 0.75
N TRP A 154 2.20 19.16 1.66
CA TRP A 154 1.87 17.74 1.47
C TRP A 154 0.43 17.40 1.85
N THR A 155 -0.48 18.37 1.78
CA THR A 155 -1.90 18.16 2.07
C THR A 155 -2.72 18.54 0.86
N ARG A 156 -3.72 17.73 0.51
CA ARG A 156 -4.48 17.93 -0.72
C ARG A 156 -5.91 17.43 -0.61
N VAL A 157 -6.85 18.29 -1.04
CA VAL A 157 -8.24 17.88 -1.26
C VAL A 157 -8.31 17.04 -2.53
N CYS A 158 -8.76 15.80 -2.39
CA CYS A 158 -9.05 14.91 -3.50
C CYS A 158 -10.56 14.91 -3.72
N THR A 159 -11.03 15.66 -4.72
CA THR A 159 -12.37 15.46 -5.24
C THR A 159 -12.39 14.09 -5.91
N SER A 160 -13.35 13.23 -5.55
CA SER A 160 -13.53 11.92 -6.19
C SER A 160 -13.45 12.06 -7.70
N ARG A 161 -12.81 11.07 -8.34
CA ARG A 161 -12.55 11.01 -9.78
C ARG A 161 -13.79 11.52 -10.54
N PRO A 162 -13.73 12.65 -11.28
CA PRO A 162 -14.73 12.85 -12.30
C PRO A 162 -14.63 11.62 -13.19
N SER A 163 -15.75 10.93 -13.42
CA SER A 163 -15.87 9.73 -14.24
C SER A 163 -15.59 10.04 -15.72
N SER A 164 -14.54 10.80 -16.01
CA SER A 164 -14.22 11.33 -17.31
C SER A 164 -13.23 10.39 -18.02
N PRO A 165 -13.56 9.96 -19.25
CA PRO A 165 -12.72 9.08 -20.05
C PRO A 165 -11.81 9.86 -21.02
N PHE A 166 -11.00 10.83 -20.58
CA PHE A 166 -10.10 11.59 -21.50
C PHE A 166 -8.89 12.22 -20.78
N PRO A 167 -7.91 12.79 -21.51
CA PRO A 167 -6.91 12.17 -22.38
C PRO A 167 -5.51 12.29 -21.75
N ALA A 168 -4.51 11.60 -22.29
CA ALA A 168 -3.13 11.70 -21.81
C ALA A 168 -2.60 13.15 -21.94
N VAL A 169 -2.39 13.84 -20.83
CA VAL A 169 -1.73 15.16 -20.83
C VAL A 169 -0.25 14.94 -21.13
N PRO A 170 0.36 15.66 -22.10
CA PRO A 170 1.79 15.53 -22.36
C PRO A 170 2.58 16.02 -21.14
N SER A 171 3.38 15.10 -20.58
CA SER A 171 4.28 15.34 -19.45
C SER A 171 5.39 16.31 -19.87
N SER A 172 5.14 17.62 -19.75
CA SER A 172 6.18 18.64 -19.89
C SER A 172 7.10 18.59 -18.66
N ALA A 173 8.32 18.08 -18.85
CA ALA A 173 9.34 18.01 -17.80
C ALA A 173 9.88 19.42 -17.54
N ALA A 174 9.49 20.03 -16.41
CA ALA A 174 10.11 21.26 -15.95
C ALA A 174 11.58 21.01 -15.53
N PRO A 175 12.48 22.00 -15.69
CA PRO A 175 13.86 21.90 -15.24
C PRO A 175 13.94 21.52 -13.75
N ILE A 176 14.85 20.61 -13.43
CA ILE A 176 15.03 20.05 -12.09
C ILE A 176 15.48 21.18 -11.14
N PRO A 177 14.72 21.51 -10.08
CA PRO A 177 15.18 22.39 -9.02
C PRO A 177 16.43 21.77 -8.38
N GLN A 178 17.50 22.55 -8.28
CA GLN A 178 18.71 22.10 -7.59
C GLN A 178 18.35 21.72 -6.15
N VAL A 179 18.71 20.49 -5.75
CA VAL A 179 18.44 19.97 -4.41
C VAL A 179 19.17 20.87 -3.41
N PRO A 180 18.48 21.52 -2.45
CA PRO A 180 19.19 22.27 -1.42
C PRO A 180 20.14 21.32 -0.69
N ASN A 181 21.42 21.69 -0.66
CA ASN A 181 22.51 20.90 -0.08
C ASN A 181 22.09 20.30 1.27
N ALA A 182 22.07 18.97 1.35
CA ALA A 182 21.63 18.17 2.50
C ALA A 182 22.60 18.20 3.70
N ALA A 183 23.51 19.18 3.74
CA ALA A 183 24.55 19.28 4.75
C ALA A 183 24.16 20.31 5.83
N GLY A 184 23.63 19.84 6.96
CA GLY A 184 23.87 20.54 8.24
C GLY A 184 22.68 20.86 9.14
N LEU A 185 21.44 20.79 8.67
CA LEU A 185 20.30 20.96 9.58
C LEU A 185 19.90 19.61 10.15
N VAL A 186 20.17 19.39 11.44
CA VAL A 186 19.47 18.36 12.21
C VAL A 186 18.00 18.76 12.19
N GLU A 187 17.23 18.26 11.22
CA GLU A 187 15.80 18.55 11.17
C GLU A 187 15.19 18.07 12.49
N PRO A 188 14.36 18.91 13.15
CA PRO A 188 13.64 18.49 14.34
C PRO A 188 12.88 17.21 14.05
N ARG A 189 12.80 16.33 15.05
CA ARG A 189 12.22 14.99 14.96
C ARG A 189 10.91 15.01 14.18
N ASN A 190 10.87 14.30 13.06
CA ASN A 190 9.74 14.34 12.14
C ASN A 190 8.46 13.77 12.81
N PRO A 191 7.40 14.58 13.02
CA PRO A 191 6.18 14.12 13.69
C PRO A 191 5.39 13.10 12.86
N LEU A 192 5.74 12.91 11.59
CA LEU A 192 5.17 11.86 10.74
C LEU A 192 5.55 10.46 11.21
N HIS A 193 6.69 10.30 11.89
CA HIS A 193 7.04 9.09 12.63
C HIS A 193 6.20 9.02 13.90
N GLY A 194 4.92 8.63 13.75
CA GLY A 194 4.03 8.48 14.89
C GLY A 194 4.71 7.63 15.96
N HIS A 195 4.96 8.22 17.14
CA HIS A 195 5.77 7.74 18.27
C HIS A 195 5.77 6.21 18.49
N ALA A 196 6.44 5.48 17.62
CA ALA A 196 6.80 4.09 17.81
C ALA A 196 8.20 4.08 18.44
N GLU A 197 8.34 4.78 19.57
CA GLU A 197 9.56 4.71 20.40
C GLU A 197 9.84 3.25 20.82
N ASP A 198 8.79 2.42 20.91
CA ASP A 198 8.88 1.03 21.40
C ASP A 198 8.93 -0.04 20.30
N ASP A 199 8.81 0.33 19.03
CA ASP A 199 8.84 -0.61 17.89
C ASP A 199 9.73 -0.02 16.79
N TRP A 200 10.93 0.46 17.17
CA TRP A 200 12.03 0.62 16.21
C TRP A 200 12.33 -0.78 15.63
N SER A 201 11.60 -1.14 14.57
CA SER A 201 11.83 -2.39 13.89
C SER A 201 13.24 -2.31 13.31
N PRO A 202 14.09 -3.33 13.49
CA PRO A 202 15.42 -3.37 12.87
C PRO A 202 15.36 -3.24 11.33
N ASP A 203 14.16 -3.34 10.75
CA ASP A 203 13.85 -3.11 9.34
C ASP A 203 13.48 -1.65 9.02
N SER A 204 13.88 -0.67 9.84
CA SER A 204 13.76 0.77 9.54
C SER A 204 14.41 1.08 8.20
N SER A 205 13.58 1.06 7.16
CA SER A 205 13.99 1.27 5.78
C SER A 205 13.95 2.76 5.47
N TRP A 206 14.99 3.26 4.82
CA TRP A 206 15.01 4.57 4.18
C TRP A 206 14.35 4.45 2.82
N TYR A 207 13.66 5.49 2.38
CA TYR A 207 12.95 5.49 1.10
C TYR A 207 13.59 6.51 0.17
N VAL A 208 13.80 6.13 -1.08
CA VAL A 208 14.38 7.00 -2.10
C VAL A 208 13.32 7.25 -3.15
N VAL A 209 12.94 8.50 -3.38
CA VAL A 209 12.03 8.90 -4.45
C VAL A 209 12.85 9.47 -5.59
N TYR A 210 12.89 8.78 -6.72
CA TYR A 210 13.55 9.24 -7.94
C TYR A 210 12.62 10.12 -8.77
N ALA A 211 11.35 9.72 -8.90
CA ALA A 211 10.34 10.48 -9.62
C ALA A 211 9.13 10.73 -8.72
N GLY A 212 8.85 12.01 -8.44
CA GLY A 212 7.80 12.43 -7.49
C GLY A 212 7.65 13.95 -7.44
N ILE A 213 6.76 14.45 -6.57
CA ILE A 213 6.56 15.90 -6.36
C ILE A 213 7.85 16.53 -5.83
N HIS A 214 8.44 15.90 -4.84
CA HIS A 214 9.78 16.21 -4.36
C HIS A 214 10.58 14.91 -4.39
N PRO A 215 11.49 14.74 -5.37
CA PRO A 215 12.47 13.66 -5.33
C PRO A 215 13.48 13.87 -4.20
N GLY A 216 13.93 12.78 -3.59
CA GLY A 216 14.85 12.83 -2.45
C GLY A 216 14.87 11.55 -1.62
N VAL A 217 15.56 11.62 -0.48
CA VAL A 217 15.69 10.51 0.48
C VAL A 217 14.89 10.82 1.73
N TYR A 218 14.03 9.88 2.14
CA TYR A 218 13.05 10.02 3.20
C TYR A 218 13.23 8.97 4.28
N GLN A 219 12.86 9.36 5.51
CA GLN A 219 12.94 8.48 6.68
C GLN A 219 11.65 7.66 6.88
N SER A 220 10.54 8.09 6.29
CA SER A 220 9.25 7.43 6.45
C SER A 220 8.66 7.01 5.12
N SER A 221 8.03 5.82 5.11
CA SER A 221 7.17 5.38 4.00
C SER A 221 6.04 6.37 3.74
N LEU A 222 5.56 7.06 4.78
CA LEU A 222 4.51 8.06 4.66
C LEU A 222 4.97 9.28 3.85
N GLU A 223 6.20 9.75 4.08
CA GLU A 223 6.78 10.85 3.29
C GLU A 223 7.00 10.43 1.83
N CYS A 224 7.53 9.22 1.61
CA CYS A 224 7.65 8.66 0.28
C CYS A 224 6.29 8.61 -0.42
N GLY A 225 5.25 8.13 0.29
CA GLY A 225 3.88 8.10 -0.19
C GLY A 225 3.36 9.50 -0.54
N LEU A 226 3.55 10.50 0.33
CA LEU A 226 3.16 11.89 0.07
C LEU A 226 3.83 12.45 -1.20
N ASN A 227 5.03 12.01 -1.53
CA ASN A 227 5.75 12.49 -2.71
C ASN A 227 5.46 11.71 -3.99
N THR A 228 4.77 10.56 -3.92
CA THR A 228 4.59 9.64 -5.05
C THR A 228 3.13 9.30 -5.35
N VAL A 229 2.24 9.38 -4.37
CA VAL A 229 0.86 8.91 -4.48
C VAL A 229 0.06 9.77 -5.46
N GLY A 230 -0.60 9.09 -6.40
CA GLY A 230 -1.44 9.72 -7.42
C GLY A 230 -0.71 10.28 -8.63
N LEU A 231 0.60 10.08 -8.71
CA LEU A 231 1.40 10.46 -9.87
C LEU A 231 1.60 9.27 -10.80
N SER A 232 1.30 9.45 -12.08
CA SER A 232 1.73 8.50 -13.11
C SER A 232 3.24 8.55 -13.25
N CYS A 233 3.88 7.38 -13.30
CA CYS A 233 5.34 7.25 -13.43
C CYS A 233 6.15 7.69 -12.20
N ALA A 234 5.54 7.79 -11.02
CA ALA A 234 6.32 7.88 -9.79
C ALA A 234 7.22 6.65 -9.64
N ALA A 235 8.46 6.88 -9.21
CA ALA A 235 9.47 5.85 -9.04
C ALA A 235 10.15 6.06 -7.69
N PHE A 236 10.16 5.02 -6.87
CA PHE A 236 10.80 5.01 -5.57
C PHE A 236 11.37 3.63 -5.25
N ASP A 237 12.31 3.58 -4.32
CA ASP A 237 12.89 2.36 -3.78
C ASP A 237 13.10 2.49 -2.26
N SER A 238 13.54 1.42 -1.62
CA SER A 238 13.85 1.38 -0.20
C SER A 238 15.21 0.76 0.09
N ALA A 239 15.98 1.40 0.97
CA ALA A 239 17.30 0.98 1.40
C ALA A 239 17.32 0.67 2.90
N ARG A 240 18.25 -0.17 3.34
CA ARG A 240 18.35 -0.52 4.78
C ARG A 240 19.08 0.53 5.61
N SER A 241 19.90 1.37 4.97
CA SER A 241 20.68 2.42 5.65
C SER A 241 20.51 3.75 4.95
N LYS A 242 20.70 4.84 5.71
CA LYS A 242 20.68 6.21 5.17
C LYS A 242 21.71 6.39 4.06
N GLN A 243 22.90 5.85 4.29
CA GLN A 243 24.04 6.02 3.39
C GLN A 243 23.78 5.32 2.05
N ASP A 244 23.30 4.08 2.10
CA ASP A 244 22.86 3.31 0.92
C ASP A 244 21.75 4.04 0.15
N ALA A 245 20.77 4.60 0.85
CA ALA A 245 19.71 5.42 0.23
C ALA A 245 20.26 6.67 -0.49
N ILE A 246 21.25 7.35 0.11
CA ILE A 246 21.91 8.52 -0.49
C ILE A 246 22.70 8.12 -1.74
N GLU A 247 23.45 7.02 -1.67
CA GLU A 247 24.23 6.49 -2.80
C GLU A 247 23.31 6.10 -3.96
N MET A 248 22.22 5.39 -3.68
CA MET A 248 21.20 5.06 -4.69
C MET A 248 20.62 6.31 -5.37
N TYR A 249 20.32 7.36 -4.58
CA TYR A 249 19.83 8.63 -5.12
C TYR A 249 20.87 9.36 -5.96
N GLN A 250 22.13 9.42 -5.51
CA GLN A 250 23.24 10.03 -6.25
C GLN A 250 23.50 9.30 -7.58
N SER A 251 23.54 7.97 -7.58
CA SER A 251 23.66 7.18 -8.81
C SER A 251 22.48 7.38 -9.76
N ALA A 252 21.27 7.66 -9.26
CA ALA A 252 20.13 8.00 -10.11
C ALA A 252 20.23 9.43 -10.69
N LEU A 253 20.80 10.38 -9.94
CA LEU A 253 21.11 11.73 -10.44
C LEU A 253 22.13 11.68 -11.58
N GLU A 254 23.22 10.93 -11.41
CA GLU A 254 24.24 10.74 -12.45
C GLU A 254 23.67 10.13 -13.74
N ARG A 255 22.66 9.27 -13.62
CA ARG A 255 21.94 8.65 -14.75
C ARG A 255 20.81 9.50 -15.33
N ASN A 256 20.55 10.71 -14.79
CA ASN A 256 19.42 11.57 -15.15
C ASN A 256 18.04 10.88 -15.02
N GLU A 257 17.90 9.96 -14.05
CA GLU A 257 16.64 9.25 -13.79
C GLU A 257 15.71 10.04 -12.83
N VAL A 258 16.26 11.02 -12.12
CA VAL A 258 15.51 11.83 -11.16
C VAL A 258 14.63 12.85 -11.86
N LYS A 259 13.32 12.84 -11.59
CA LYS A 259 12.31 13.68 -12.26
C LYS A 259 11.35 14.31 -11.27
N VAL A 260 11.23 15.63 -11.34
CA VAL A 260 10.16 16.35 -10.63
C VAL A 260 8.87 16.21 -11.42
N LEU A 261 7.88 15.58 -10.82
CA LEU A 261 6.56 15.40 -11.40
C LEU A 261 5.62 16.47 -10.86
N GLN A 262 4.89 17.13 -11.76
CA GLN A 262 3.78 17.99 -11.36
C GLN A 262 2.54 17.14 -11.16
N HIS A 263 1.74 17.51 -10.17
CA HIS A 263 0.48 16.81 -9.95
C HIS A 263 -0.51 17.21 -11.05
N PRO A 264 -1.25 16.28 -11.67
CA PRO A 264 -2.17 16.59 -12.77
C PRO A 264 -3.34 17.54 -12.43
N TYR A 265 -3.46 17.98 -11.17
CA TYR A 265 -4.60 18.74 -10.67
C TYR A 265 -4.18 19.97 -9.84
N SER A 266 -2.88 20.31 -9.77
CA SER A 266 -2.39 21.51 -9.07
C SER A 266 -2.76 22.79 -9.81
#